data_AF-A0A2X3F7C2-F1
#
_entry.id   AF-A0A2X3F7C2-F1
#
_cell.length_a   1.000
_cell.length_b   1.000
_cell.length_c   1.000
_cell.angle_alpha   90.00
_cell.angle_beta   90.00
_cell.angle_gamma   90.00
#
_symmetry.space_group_name_H-M   'P 1'
#
loop_
_entity.id
_entity.type
_entity.pdbx_description
1 polymer ?
#
loop_
_entity_poly.entity_id
_entity_poly.type
_entity_poly.pdbx_seq_one_letter_code
_entity_poly.pdbx_strand_id
1 'polypeptide(L)'
;MHFSLNQDRLQASGLSSQSVAQQLQFLLSGIPITTVREDIRAVQVIGRAAGDIRLDPAKIADFTLVGSGGQRVPLSQIGDVSIRMEDPLLRRRDRTPTITVRGDVAENLQPPDVSTALMKAAAAHYRLAAAWLSHRDGGVD
;
A
#
# COMPACT_ATOMS: atom_id res chain seq x y z
N MET A 1 3.99 -6.56 -0.31
CA MET A 1 4.13 -7.93 0.26
C MET A 1 2.84 -8.65 0.01
N HIS A 2 2.87 -9.89 -0.47
CA HIS A 2 1.69 -10.64 -0.83
C HIS A 2 1.65 -12.00 -0.12
N PHE A 3 0.50 -12.35 0.44
CA PHE A 3 0.28 -13.66 1.06
C PHE A 3 -0.75 -14.44 0.24
N SER A 4 -0.38 -15.64 -0.19
CA SER A 4 -1.27 -16.56 -0.91
C SER A 4 -1.77 -17.65 0.04
N LEU A 5 -3.09 -17.77 0.16
CA LEU A 5 -3.73 -18.76 1.03
C LEU A 5 -3.99 -20.06 0.27
N ASN A 6 -3.72 -21.20 0.92
CA ASN A 6 -4.22 -22.49 0.48
C ASN A 6 -5.57 -22.77 1.16
N GLN A 7 -6.66 -22.70 0.38
CA GLN A 7 -8.02 -22.79 0.91
C GLN A 7 -8.33 -24.16 1.53
N ASP A 8 -7.82 -25.24 0.94
CA ASP A 8 -8.04 -26.60 1.45
C ASP A 8 -7.36 -26.79 2.80
N ARG A 9 -6.12 -26.30 2.93
CA ARG A 9 -5.37 -26.35 4.19
C ARG A 9 -5.99 -25.48 5.27
N LEU A 10 -6.55 -24.31 4.90
CA LEU A 10 -7.30 -23.48 5.84
C LEU A 10 -8.48 -24.25 6.43
N GLN A 11 -9.32 -24.83 5.58
CA GLN A 11 -10.50 -25.58 6.01
C GLN A 11 -10.11 -26.78 6.89
N ALA A 12 -9.10 -27.56 6.47
CA ALA A 12 -8.60 -28.69 7.24
C ALA A 12 -8.04 -28.28 8.61
N SER A 13 -7.51 -27.06 8.72
CA SER A 13 -6.95 -26.50 9.96
C SER A 13 -7.97 -25.74 10.80
N GLY A 14 -9.27 -25.78 10.45
CA GLY A 14 -10.33 -25.07 11.17
C GLY A 14 -10.23 -23.54 11.06
N LEU A 15 -9.64 -23.03 9.98
CA LEU A 15 -9.50 -21.61 9.70
C LEU A 15 -10.39 -21.20 8.51
N SER A 16 -10.90 -19.97 8.56
CA SER A 16 -11.54 -19.32 7.42
C SER A 16 -10.69 -18.14 6.97
N SER A 17 -10.83 -17.73 5.71
CA SER A 17 -10.09 -16.57 5.19
C SER A 17 -10.40 -15.30 6.00
N GLN A 18 -11.62 -15.18 6.51
CA GLN A 18 -12.03 -14.10 7.39
C GLN A 18 -11.33 -14.15 8.75
N SER A 19 -11.26 -15.32 9.40
CA SER A 19 -10.60 -15.44 10.71
C SER A 19 -9.09 -15.20 10.61
N VAL A 20 -8.48 -15.64 9.51
CA VAL A 20 -7.08 -15.36 9.17
C VAL A 20 -6.86 -13.87 8.98
N ALA A 21 -7.69 -13.20 8.17
CA ALA A 21 -7.58 -11.77 7.93
C ALA A 21 -7.70 -10.95 9.22
N GLN A 22 -8.64 -11.30 10.10
CA GLN A 22 -8.82 -10.62 11.40
C GLN A 22 -7.61 -10.80 12.33
N GLN A 23 -7.09 -12.03 12.44
CA GLN A 23 -5.92 -12.31 13.26
C GLN A 23 -4.66 -11.62 12.71
N LEU A 24 -4.43 -11.67 11.40
CA LEU A 24 -3.33 -10.97 10.76
C LEU A 24 -3.42 -9.45 10.91
N GLN A 25 -4.62 -8.87 10.77
CA GLN A 25 -4.85 -7.46 11.02
C GLN A 25 -4.44 -7.07 12.44
N PHE A 26 -4.85 -7.86 13.45
CA PHE A 26 -4.46 -7.62 14.84
C PHE A 26 -2.93 -7.67 15.05
N LEU A 27 -2.26 -8.68 14.49
CA LEU A 27 -0.82 -8.86 14.67
C LEU A 27 -0.01 -7.74 13.97
N LEU A 28 -0.38 -7.38 12.75
CA LEU A 28 0.37 -6.46 11.89
C LEU A 28 0.03 -4.99 12.17
N SER A 29 -1.25 -4.63 12.02
CA SER A 29 -1.75 -3.25 11.98
C SER A 29 -2.51 -2.88 13.25
N GLY A 30 -2.89 -3.86 14.05
CA GLY A 30 -3.71 -3.69 15.24
C GLY A 30 -5.18 -3.52 14.92
N ILE A 31 -5.99 -3.68 15.96
CA ILE A 31 -7.43 -3.44 15.92
C ILE A 31 -7.81 -2.48 17.04
N PRO A 32 -8.83 -1.62 16.83
CA PRO A 32 -9.40 -0.87 17.92
C PRO A 32 -10.06 -1.83 18.92
N ILE A 33 -9.63 -1.75 20.18
CA ILE A 33 -10.23 -2.52 21.28
C ILE A 33 -11.33 -1.69 21.95
N THR A 34 -11.04 -0.42 22.20
CA THR A 34 -11.94 0.48 22.92
C THR A 34 -11.66 1.93 22.56
N THR A 35 -12.47 2.84 23.09
CA THR A 35 -12.26 4.28 22.96
C THR A 35 -12.19 4.88 24.35
N VAL A 36 -11.20 5.73 24.59
CA VAL A 36 -11.01 6.45 25.86
C VAL A 36 -11.26 7.93 25.61
N ARG A 37 -11.85 8.61 26.59
CA ARG A 37 -12.00 10.06 26.54
C ARG A 37 -10.74 10.73 27.05
N GLU A 38 -10.15 11.57 26.22
CA GLU A 38 -9.08 12.49 26.57
C GLU A 38 -9.65 13.91 26.47
N ASP A 39 -10.00 14.49 27.63
CA ASP A 39 -10.69 15.77 27.73
C ASP A 39 -11.99 15.79 26.89
N ILE A 40 -12.07 16.65 25.88
CA ILE A 40 -13.22 16.75 24.97
C ILE A 40 -13.13 15.79 23.77
N ARG A 41 -12.03 15.05 23.61
CA ARG A 41 -11.76 14.18 22.46
C ARG A 41 -11.95 12.71 22.81
N ALA A 42 -12.43 11.93 21.85
CA ALA A 42 -12.48 10.48 21.93
C ALA A 42 -11.30 9.90 21.16
N VAL A 43 -10.43 9.15 21.85
CA VAL A 43 -9.22 8.55 21.29
C VAL A 43 -9.36 7.03 21.26
N GLN A 44 -9.12 6.40 20.11
CA GLN A 44 -9.17 4.95 19.99
C GLN A 44 -7.93 4.31 20.62
N VAL A 45 -8.15 3.27 21.43
CA VAL A 45 -7.10 2.41 21.96
C VAL A 45 -6.94 1.23 21.01
N ILE A 46 -5.76 1.15 20.39
CA ILE A 46 -5.42 0.08 19.45
C ILE A 46 -4.67 -1.03 20.19
N GLY A 47 -5.22 -2.24 20.14
CA GLY A 47 -4.51 -3.46 20.54
C GLY A 47 -3.71 -4.01 19.38
N ARG A 48 -2.47 -4.43 19.67
CA ARG A 48 -1.57 -4.97 18.65
C ARG A 48 -0.53 -5.91 19.28
N ALA A 49 0.04 -6.82 18.49
CA ALA A 49 1.18 -7.63 18.92
C ALA A 49 2.38 -6.77 19.39
N ALA A 50 3.14 -7.24 20.37
CA ALA A 50 4.35 -6.56 20.83
C ALA A 50 5.56 -6.91 19.94
N GLY A 51 6.55 -6.01 19.87
CA GLY A 51 7.87 -6.26 19.27
C GLY A 51 8.02 -5.92 17.78
N ASP A 52 9.22 -6.22 17.27
CA ASP A 52 9.73 -5.76 15.97
C ASP A 52 9.34 -6.66 14.79
N ILE A 53 8.54 -7.71 15.05
CA ILE A 53 8.18 -8.74 14.06
C ILE A 53 7.52 -8.15 12.80
N ARG A 54 6.83 -7.01 12.93
CA ARG A 54 6.17 -6.31 11.81
C ARG A 54 7.12 -5.58 10.86
N LEU A 55 8.36 -5.32 11.26
CA LEU A 55 9.36 -4.65 10.42
C LEU A 55 10.19 -5.64 9.59
N ASP A 56 10.04 -6.94 9.86
CA ASP A 56 10.76 -8.00 9.18
C ASP A 56 9.76 -8.94 8.47
N PRO A 57 9.61 -8.82 7.15
CA PRO A 57 8.73 -9.71 6.38
C PRO A 57 9.05 -11.20 6.57
N ALA A 58 10.31 -11.55 6.88
CA ALA A 58 10.71 -12.93 7.10
C ALA A 58 10.05 -13.53 8.36
N LYS A 59 9.75 -12.71 9.36
CA LYS A 59 9.15 -13.14 10.64
C LYS A 59 7.64 -13.32 10.60
N ILE A 60 6.98 -12.95 9.50
CA ILE A 60 5.53 -13.13 9.35
C ILE A 60 5.18 -14.61 9.13
N ALA A 61 6.07 -15.38 8.49
CA ALA A 61 5.90 -16.82 8.33
C ALA A 61 5.84 -17.58 9.67
N ASP A 62 6.44 -17.01 10.72
CA ASP A 62 6.46 -17.56 12.08
C ASP A 62 5.18 -17.24 12.87
N PHE A 63 4.25 -16.45 12.31
CA PHE A 63 2.99 -16.18 12.98
C PHE A 63 2.18 -17.44 13.17
N THR A 64 1.59 -17.55 14.36
CA THR A 64 0.71 -18.64 14.72
C THR A 64 -0.71 -18.11 14.84
N LEU A 65 -1.61 -18.70 14.07
CA LEU A 65 -3.04 -18.43 14.13
C LEU A 65 -3.73 -19.47 15.01
N VAL A 66 -4.89 -19.11 15.53
CA VAL A 66 -5.75 -20.00 16.31
C VAL A 66 -6.92 -20.44 15.43
N GLY A 67 -7.05 -21.75 15.21
CA GLY A 67 -8.17 -22.35 14.52
C GLY A 67 -9.41 -22.48 15.42
N SER A 68 -10.55 -22.83 14.84
CA SER A 68 -11.84 -22.90 15.55
C SER A 68 -11.88 -23.86 16.74
N GLY A 69 -11.05 -24.90 16.75
CA GLY A 69 -10.90 -25.85 17.86
C GLY A 69 -9.83 -25.45 18.88
N GLY A 70 -9.25 -24.25 18.77
CA GLY A 70 -8.18 -23.76 19.65
C GLY A 70 -6.77 -24.22 19.28
N GLN A 71 -6.63 -25.05 18.23
CA GLN A 71 -5.33 -25.47 17.71
C GLN A 71 -4.52 -24.27 17.19
N ARG A 72 -3.21 -24.36 17.40
CA ARG A 72 -2.22 -23.39 16.91
C ARG A 72 -1.73 -23.82 15.53
N VAL A 73 -1.88 -22.94 14.55
CA VAL A 73 -1.58 -23.19 13.14
C VAL A 73 -0.57 -22.15 12.65
N PRO A 74 0.69 -22.53 12.38
CA PRO A 74 1.67 -21.65 11.78
C PRO A 74 1.24 -21.16 10.40
N LEU A 75 1.52 -19.89 10.09
CA LEU A 75 1.13 -19.25 8.84
C LEU A 75 1.74 -19.97 7.62
N SER A 76 2.97 -20.44 7.76
CA SER A 76 3.70 -21.24 6.76
C SER A 76 3.03 -22.57 6.40
N GLN A 77 2.12 -23.09 7.22
CA GLN A 77 1.39 -24.33 6.90
C GLN A 77 0.21 -24.07 5.97
N ILE A 78 -0.37 -22.87 5.98
CA ILE A 78 -1.64 -22.53 5.32
C ILE A 78 -1.48 -21.58 4.12
N GLY A 79 -0.25 -21.19 3.80
CA GLY A 79 0.01 -20.29 2.69
C GLY A 79 1.48 -19.95 2.52
N ASP A 80 1.75 -19.07 1.56
CA ASP A 80 3.10 -18.64 1.19
C ASP A 80 3.20 -17.11 1.17
N VAL A 81 4.29 -16.58 1.75
CA VAL A 81 4.59 -15.15 1.80
C VAL A 81 5.62 -14.84 0.73
N SER A 82 5.26 -13.94 -0.20
CA SER A 82 6.17 -13.45 -1.23
C SER A 82 6.34 -11.94 -1.19
N ILE A 83 7.57 -11.48 -1.39
CA ILE A 83 7.87 -10.08 -1.64
C ILE A 83 7.83 -9.89 -3.15
N ARG A 84 6.85 -9.09 -3.59
CA ARG A 84 6.71 -8.68 -4.98
C ARG A 84 6.65 -7.16 -5.06
N MET A 85 7.12 -6.62 -6.18
CA MET A 85 6.85 -5.23 -6.54
C MET A 85 5.35 -5.10 -6.78
N GLU A 86 4.75 -4.08 -6.17
CA GLU A 86 3.36 -3.72 -6.41
C GLU A 86 3.32 -2.35 -7.07
N ASP A 87 2.31 -2.12 -7.93
CA ASP A 87 2.15 -0.82 -8.56
C ASP A 87 1.98 0.24 -7.47
N PRO A 88 2.74 1.35 -7.53
CA PRO A 88 2.55 2.46 -6.61
C PRO A 88 1.13 3.03 -6.80
N LEU A 89 0.68 3.85 -5.84
CA LEU A 89 -0.61 4.54 -5.93
C LEU A 89 -0.77 5.21 -7.31
N LEU A 90 -1.58 4.61 -8.17
CA LEU A 90 -1.86 5.12 -9.51
C LEU A 90 -2.74 6.35 -9.38
N ARG A 91 -2.12 7.54 -9.46
CA ARG A 91 -2.89 8.79 -9.50
C ARG A 91 -3.63 8.86 -10.82
N ARG A 92 -4.84 9.39 -10.77
CA ARG A 92 -5.67 9.63 -11.95
C ARG A 92 -5.92 11.11 -12.06
N ARG A 93 -5.79 11.63 -13.27
CA ARG A 93 -6.30 12.94 -13.67
C ARG A 93 -7.28 12.71 -14.80
N ASP A 94 -8.49 13.26 -14.67
CA ASP A 94 -9.56 13.09 -15.65
C ASP A 94 -9.80 11.61 -16.01
N ARG A 95 -9.76 10.75 -14.98
CA ARG A 95 -9.91 9.27 -15.04
C ARG A 95 -8.78 8.53 -15.75
N THR A 96 -7.81 9.23 -16.32
CA THR A 96 -6.62 8.66 -16.96
C THR A 96 -5.51 8.46 -15.93
N PRO A 97 -4.92 7.26 -15.79
CA PRO A 97 -3.72 7.05 -14.98
C PRO A 97 -2.62 8.03 -15.41
N THR A 98 -2.05 8.77 -14.46
CA THR A 98 -1.10 9.86 -14.73
C THR A 98 0.05 9.80 -13.73
N ILE A 99 1.27 9.89 -14.26
CA ILE A 99 2.48 10.10 -13.45
C ILE A 99 2.76 11.61 -13.47
N THR A 100 2.79 12.24 -12.29
CA THR A 100 3.11 13.67 -12.17
C THR A 100 4.62 13.83 -12.00
N VAL A 101 5.25 14.51 -12.95
CA VAL A 101 6.65 14.94 -12.85
C VAL A 101 6.66 16.43 -12.52
N ARG A 102 7.43 16.82 -11.51
CA ARG A 102 7.68 18.23 -11.16
C ARG A 102 9.16 18.52 -11.33
N GLY A 103 9.46 19.73 -11.78
CA GLY A 103 10.82 20.24 -11.89
C GLY A 103 10.79 21.75 -11.73
N ASP A 104 11.85 22.29 -11.16
CA ASP A 104 12.02 23.72 -10.95
C ASP A 104 12.71 24.39 -12.13
N VAL A 105 12.49 25.70 -12.28
CA VAL A 105 13.12 26.53 -13.31
C VAL A 105 14.43 27.09 -12.77
N ALA A 106 15.51 26.97 -13.54
CA ALA A 106 16.80 27.56 -13.17
C ALA A 106 16.71 29.09 -13.07
N GLU A 107 17.43 29.70 -12.14
CA GLU A 107 17.32 31.14 -11.79
C GLU A 107 17.49 32.10 -12.98
N ASN A 108 18.22 31.68 -14.02
CA ASN A 108 18.50 32.47 -15.21
C ASN A 108 17.53 32.24 -16.38
N LEU A 109 16.47 31.44 -16.19
CA LEU A 109 15.50 31.10 -17.22
C LEU A 109 14.10 31.56 -16.83
N GLN A 110 13.33 31.97 -17.84
CA GLN A 110 11.93 32.34 -17.64
C GLN A 110 11.03 31.10 -17.74
N PRO A 111 10.03 30.92 -16.85
CA PRO A 111 9.11 29.78 -16.90
C PRO A 111 8.44 29.54 -18.26
N PRO A 112 8.01 30.58 -19.03
CA PRO A 112 7.47 30.40 -20.38
C PRO A 112 8.47 29.74 -21.35
N ASP A 113 9.75 30.11 -21.29
CA ASP A 113 10.78 29.59 -22.19
C ASP A 113 11.05 28.12 -21.90
N VAL A 114 11.16 27.76 -20.61
CA VAL A 114 11.31 26.37 -20.16
C VAL A 114 10.11 25.52 -20.55
N SER A 115 8.89 26.04 -20.35
CA SER A 115 7.66 25.30 -20.71
C SER A 115 7.56 25.05 -22.21
N THR A 116 7.97 26.02 -23.05
CA THR A 116 7.94 25.91 -24.51
C THR A 116 8.99 24.92 -25.01
N ALA A 117 10.20 24.98 -24.46
CA ALA A 117 11.27 24.05 -24.78
C ALA A 117 10.90 22.61 -24.39
N LEU A 118 10.32 22.41 -23.20
CA LEU A 118 9.86 21.11 -22.72
C LEU A 118 8.77 20.53 -23.63
N MET A 119 7.78 21.34 -24.03
CA MET A 119 6.71 20.90 -24.94
C MET A 119 7.26 20.49 -26.31
N LYS A 120 8.24 21.23 -26.84
CA LYS A 120 8.90 20.90 -28.11
C LYS A 120 9.69 19.59 -28.01
N ALA A 121 10.43 19.37 -26.92
CA ALA A 121 11.18 18.14 -26.69
C ALA A 121 10.26 16.93 -26.47
N ALA A 122 9.19 17.10 -25.68
CA ALA A 122 8.15 16.10 -25.46
C ALA A 122 7.49 15.67 -26.78
N ALA A 123 7.05 16.63 -27.60
CA ALA A 123 6.42 16.36 -28.89
C ALA A 123 7.33 15.55 -29.84
N ALA A 124 8.65 15.73 -29.75
CA ALA A 124 9.61 14.95 -30.53
C ALA A 124 9.71 13.48 -30.08
N HIS A 125 9.50 13.21 -28.78
CA HIS A 125 9.66 11.88 -28.18
C HIS A 125 8.38 11.01 -28.23
N TYR A 126 7.19 11.62 -28.22
CA TYR A 126 5.91 10.90 -28.11
C TYR A 126 5.37 10.26 -29.41
N ARG A 127 6.15 10.20 -30.50
CA ARG A 127 5.69 9.62 -31.79
C ARG A 127 5.28 8.13 -31.75
N LEU A 128 5.51 7.41 -30.65
CA LEU A 128 5.13 5.99 -30.49
C LEU A 128 4.08 5.72 -29.40
N ALA A 129 3.59 6.73 -28.68
CA ALA A 129 2.65 6.52 -27.58
C ALA A 129 1.52 7.56 -27.59
N ALA A 130 0.58 7.40 -28.51
CA ALA A 130 -0.56 8.31 -28.73
C ALA A 130 -1.59 8.39 -27.57
N ALA A 131 -1.25 7.94 -26.36
CA ALA A 131 -2.16 7.88 -25.21
C ALA A 131 -1.76 8.78 -24.02
N TRP A 132 -0.63 9.50 -24.09
CA TRP A 132 -0.20 10.40 -23.01
C TRP A 132 -0.73 11.81 -23.22
N LEU A 133 -1.80 12.18 -22.49
CA LEU A 133 -2.23 13.58 -22.36
C LEU A 133 -1.30 14.32 -21.39
N SER A 134 -0.57 15.33 -21.90
CA SER A 134 0.15 16.28 -21.04
C SER A 134 -0.83 17.30 -20.47
N HIS A 135 -0.91 17.41 -19.14
CA HIS A 135 -1.70 18.44 -18.48
C HIS A 135 -0.80 19.36 -17.65
N ARG A 136 -1.04 20.68 -17.74
CA ARG A 136 -0.38 21.70 -16.91
C ARG A 136 -1.21 21.92 -15.65
N ASP A 137 -0.56 21.92 -14.49
CA ASP A 137 -1.10 22.56 -13.29
C ASP A 137 -0.35 23.87 -13.10
N GLY A 138 -1.06 24.99 -13.24
CA GLY A 138 -0.52 26.30 -12.87
C GLY A 138 -0.55 26.41 -11.35
N GLY A 139 0.62 26.25 -10.72
CA GLY A 139 0.82 26.70 -9.35
C GLY A 139 0.90 28.22 -9.35
N VAL A 140 0.01 28.86 -8.59
CA VAL A 140 0.18 30.23 -8.13
C VAL A 140 0.68 30.10 -6.70
N ASP A 141 1.97 30.32 -6.50
CA ASP A 141 2.61 30.72 -5.24
C ASP A 141 3.86 31.52 -5.61
#